data_AF-C0HG71-F1
#
_entry.id   AF-C0HG71-F1
#
_cell.length_a   1.000
_cell.length_b   1.000
_cell.length_c   1.000
_cell.angle_alpha   90.00
_cell.angle_beta   90.00
_cell.angle_gamma   90.00
#
_symmetry.space_group_name_H-M   'P 1'
#
loop_
_entity.id
_entity.type
_entity.pdbx_description
1 polymer ?
#
loop_
_entity_poly.entity_id
_entity_poly.type
_entity_poly.pdbx_seq_one_letter_code
_entity_poly.pdbx_strand_id
1 'polypeptide(L)'
;MQRAIRIAAAATRRALSSSAARASPPPPRGPLAPGWGATRWLCSGREALSYDVVIVGAGPAGLAAAIRLKQLCRAADTDLSVCVLEKGSEVGAHVLSGNVFEPRALDELIPKWRQEDSPIRVPVSSDKFWLLTKNQAWTLPSPFDNKGNYVISLSQLVRWMATKAEELGVEVYPGFAASELQESQPMMLVLLRMVPKGKLFNLV
;
A
#
# COMPACT_ATOMS: atom_id res chain seq x y z
N MET A 1 15.05 37.02 -7.71
CA MET A 1 14.65 36.30 -6.48
C MET A 1 13.40 35.49 -6.83
N GLN A 2 13.54 34.16 -6.80
CA GLN A 2 12.53 33.08 -6.89
C GLN A 2 11.59 33.02 -8.11
N ARG A 3 11.76 31.90 -8.86
CA ARG A 3 11.04 31.48 -10.07
C ARG A 3 9.81 30.65 -9.71
N ALA A 4 8.76 30.84 -10.48
CA ALA A 4 7.52 30.08 -10.48
C ALA A 4 7.70 28.61 -10.90
N ILE A 5 6.92 27.75 -10.25
CA ILE A 5 6.79 26.30 -10.50
C ILE A 5 5.93 26.10 -11.76
N ARG A 6 6.50 25.46 -12.78
CA ARG A 6 5.79 24.87 -13.92
C ARG A 6 5.87 23.35 -13.80
N ILE A 7 4.74 22.70 -13.54
CA ILE A 7 4.58 21.25 -13.62
C ILE A 7 4.41 20.92 -15.11
N ALA A 8 5.42 20.29 -15.70
CA ALA A 8 5.36 19.74 -17.05
C ALA A 8 5.33 18.21 -16.97
N ALA A 9 4.17 17.64 -17.26
CA ALA A 9 4.04 16.26 -17.69
C ALA A 9 4.75 16.10 -19.04
N ALA A 10 6.00 15.64 -19.02
CA ALA A 10 6.76 15.24 -20.21
C ALA A 10 6.90 13.72 -20.20
N ALA A 11 5.89 13.05 -20.74
CA ALA A 11 5.93 11.64 -21.08
C ALA A 11 6.99 11.39 -22.17
N THR A 12 7.93 10.53 -21.82
CA THR A 12 9.10 10.05 -22.55
C THR A 12 8.78 9.60 -23.98
N ARG A 13 9.31 10.31 -24.98
CA ARG A 13 9.42 9.82 -26.37
C ARG A 13 10.79 10.17 -26.96
N ARG A 14 11.50 9.11 -27.39
CA ARG A 14 12.79 8.97 -28.13
C ARG A 14 13.90 8.38 -27.25
N ALA A 15 14.62 7.32 -27.63
CA ALA A 15 14.69 6.61 -28.90
C ALA A 15 15.03 5.14 -28.68
N LEU A 16 14.29 4.26 -29.36
CA LEU A 16 14.83 2.99 -29.84
C LEU A 16 15.85 3.35 -30.92
N SER A 17 17.15 3.32 -30.59
CA SER A 17 18.20 3.13 -31.59
C SER A 17 18.81 1.76 -31.37
N SER A 18 18.60 0.92 -32.36
CA SER A 18 19.27 -0.36 -32.58
C SER A 18 20.77 -0.27 -32.32
N SER A 19 21.25 -1.03 -31.34
CA SER A 19 22.62 -1.52 -31.31
C SER A 19 22.55 -2.96 -30.81
N ALA A 20 22.74 -3.89 -31.74
CA ALA A 20 22.93 -5.29 -31.42
C ALA A 20 24.12 -5.40 -30.45
N ALA A 21 23.85 -5.76 -29.19
CA ALA A 21 24.89 -6.08 -28.23
C ALA A 21 25.60 -7.35 -28.71
N ARG A 22 26.71 -7.18 -29.43
CA ARG A 22 27.73 -8.22 -29.56
C ARG A 22 28.16 -8.61 -28.14
N ALA A 23 27.94 -9.86 -27.78
CA ALA A 23 28.46 -10.42 -26.55
C ALA A 23 29.99 -10.22 -26.51
N SER A 24 30.46 -9.44 -25.55
CA SER A 24 31.90 -9.32 -25.26
C SER A 24 32.40 -10.61 -24.61
N PRO A 25 33.62 -11.09 -24.92
CA PRO A 25 34.15 -12.30 -24.32
C PRO A 25 34.38 -12.09 -22.81
N PRO A 26 34.25 -13.15 -21.99
CA PRO A 26 34.42 -13.03 -20.55
C PRO A 26 35.88 -12.69 -20.19
N PRO A 27 36.11 -11.91 -19.11
CA PRO A 27 37.45 -11.56 -18.65
C PRO A 27 38.19 -12.78 -18.07
N PRO A 28 39.54 -12.74 -18.02
CA PRO A 28 40.35 -13.88 -17.64
C PRO A 28 40.18 -14.24 -16.16
N ARG A 29 40.24 -15.54 -15.86
CA ARG A 29 40.15 -16.09 -14.51
C ARG A 29 41.50 -15.93 -13.81
N GLY A 30 41.61 -14.94 -12.93
CA GLY A 30 42.70 -14.82 -11.95
C GLY A 30 42.13 -14.66 -10.54
N PRO A 31 42.89 -14.99 -9.47
CA PRO A 31 42.37 -14.98 -8.11
C PRO A 31 42.21 -13.54 -7.59
N LEU A 32 41.04 -13.23 -7.02
CA LEU A 32 40.71 -11.94 -6.42
C LEU A 32 41.24 -11.85 -4.97
N ALA A 33 41.72 -10.67 -4.58
CA ALA A 33 42.13 -10.35 -3.21
C ALA A 33 40.95 -10.38 -2.21
N PRO A 34 41.18 -10.71 -0.93
CA PRO A 34 40.13 -10.82 0.07
C PRO A 34 39.85 -9.44 0.70
N GLY A 35 38.59 -8.97 0.68
CA GLY A 35 38.22 -7.81 1.50
C GLY A 35 36.94 -7.08 1.15
N TRP A 36 36.39 -7.24 -0.07
CA TRP A 36 35.12 -6.62 -0.46
C TRP A 36 34.33 -7.66 -1.25
N GLY A 37 33.67 -8.56 -0.51
CA GLY A 37 32.77 -9.55 -1.08
C GLY A 37 31.59 -8.85 -1.71
N ALA A 38 31.69 -8.59 -3.01
CA ALA A 38 30.60 -8.18 -3.86
C ALA A 38 29.46 -9.19 -3.71
N THR A 39 28.43 -8.82 -2.93
CA THR A 39 27.11 -9.43 -3.02
C THR A 39 26.48 -8.98 -4.33
N ARG A 40 27.06 -9.46 -5.43
CA ARG A 40 26.48 -9.41 -6.76
C ARG A 40 25.39 -10.47 -6.78
N TRP A 41 24.29 -10.19 -6.08
CA TRP A 41 23.07 -10.96 -6.25
C TRP A 41 22.64 -10.88 -7.71
N LEU A 42 22.28 -12.02 -8.26
CA LEU A 42 21.83 -12.25 -9.63
C LEU A 42 20.56 -11.46 -9.95
N CYS A 43 20.65 -10.14 -10.12
CA CYS A 43 19.62 -9.37 -10.81
C CYS A 43 19.91 -9.43 -12.31
N SER A 44 19.63 -10.57 -12.94
CA SER A 44 19.62 -10.66 -14.39
C SER A 44 18.43 -9.84 -14.93
N GLY A 45 18.67 -8.54 -15.14
CA GLY A 45 17.80 -7.64 -15.92
C GLY A 45 16.49 -7.19 -15.25
N ARG A 46 16.37 -7.25 -13.92
CA ARG A 46 15.18 -6.75 -13.20
C ARG A 46 15.49 -5.42 -12.49
N GLU A 47 14.53 -4.50 -12.57
CA GLU A 47 14.57 -3.23 -11.85
C GLU A 47 14.20 -3.47 -10.37
N ALA A 48 14.96 -2.88 -9.46
CA ALA A 48 14.79 -3.02 -8.02
C ALA A 48 14.56 -1.65 -7.38
N LEU A 49 13.59 -1.57 -6.47
CA LEU A 49 13.31 -0.39 -5.64
C LEU A 49 13.56 -0.75 -4.18
N SER A 50 14.15 0.17 -3.41
CA SER A 50 14.48 -0.06 -2.00
C SER A 50 13.60 0.77 -1.07
N TYR A 51 13.08 0.15 0.00
CA TYR A 51 12.27 0.82 1.02
C TYR A 51 12.67 0.36 2.43
N ASP A 52 12.51 1.24 3.43
CA ASP A 52 12.74 0.89 4.84
C ASP A 52 11.60 0.02 5.38
N VAL A 53 10.36 0.29 4.96
CA VAL A 53 9.18 -0.47 5.37
C VAL A 53 8.28 -0.76 4.18
N VAL A 54 7.92 -2.04 4.03
CA VAL A 54 6.96 -2.50 3.01
C VAL A 54 5.75 -3.11 3.70
N ILE A 55 4.57 -2.60 3.36
CA ILE A 55 3.29 -3.08 3.86
C ILE A 55 2.56 -3.76 2.71
N VAL A 56 2.19 -5.02 2.89
CA VAL A 56 1.47 -5.79 1.88
C VAL A 56 -0.03 -5.74 2.17
N GLY A 57 -0.76 -5.01 1.33
CA GLY A 57 -2.22 -4.85 1.35
C GLY A 57 -2.66 -3.44 1.74
N ALA A 58 -3.37 -2.74 0.85
CA ALA A 58 -3.99 -1.43 1.13
C ALA A 58 -5.41 -1.59 1.71
N GLY A 59 -5.56 -2.49 2.68
CA GLY A 59 -6.77 -2.60 3.50
C GLY A 59 -6.77 -1.58 4.66
N PRO A 60 -7.82 -1.57 5.50
CA PRO A 60 -7.90 -0.63 6.62
C PRO A 60 -6.72 -0.79 7.59
N ALA A 61 -6.29 -2.02 7.87
CA ALA A 61 -5.14 -2.29 8.74
C ALA A 61 -3.81 -1.80 8.15
N GLY A 62 -3.53 -2.12 6.88
CA GLY A 62 -2.28 -1.74 6.23
C GLY A 62 -2.14 -0.23 6.07
N LEU A 63 -3.22 0.44 5.67
CA LEU A 63 -3.25 1.90 5.57
C LEU A 63 -3.16 2.56 6.95
N ALA A 64 -3.84 2.03 7.96
CA ALA A 64 -3.72 2.53 9.33
C ALA A 64 -2.28 2.41 9.85
N ALA A 65 -1.61 1.29 9.60
CA ALA A 65 -0.22 1.08 9.97
C ALA A 65 0.71 2.08 9.26
N ALA A 66 0.54 2.27 7.95
CA ALA A 66 1.34 3.21 7.15
C ALA A 66 1.18 4.67 7.65
N ILE A 67 -0.06 5.10 7.86
CA ILE A 67 -0.40 6.42 8.39
C ILE A 67 0.25 6.60 9.76
N ARG A 68 0.05 5.65 10.68
CA ARG A 68 0.58 5.76 12.03
C ARG A 68 2.11 5.78 12.04
N LEU A 69 2.74 4.97 11.21
CA LEU A 69 4.19 4.94 11.06
C LEU A 69 4.72 6.30 10.61
N LYS A 70 4.17 6.91 9.55
CA LYS A 70 4.63 8.24 9.10
C LYS A 70 4.32 9.34 10.10
N GLN A 71 3.22 9.27 10.86
CA GLN A 71 2.97 10.18 11.98
C GLN A 71 4.05 10.08 13.06
N LEU A 72 4.46 8.86 13.44
CA LEU A 72 5.54 8.63 14.41
C LEU A 72 6.90 9.10 13.87
N CYS A 73 7.19 8.85 12.59
CA CYS A 73 8.40 9.35 11.92
C CYS A 73 8.48 10.88 12.00
N ARG A 74 7.38 11.59 11.69
CA ARG A 74 7.31 13.06 11.81
C ARG A 74 7.52 13.53 13.24
N ALA A 75 6.97 12.84 14.23
CA ALA A 75 7.14 13.19 15.64
C ALA A 75 8.57 12.96 16.15
N ALA A 76 9.28 11.97 15.58
CA ALA A 76 10.65 11.62 15.92
C ALA A 76 11.70 12.25 14.99
N ASP A 77 11.30 13.16 14.09
CA ASP A 77 12.16 13.77 13.07
C ASP A 77 13.01 12.76 12.27
N THR A 78 12.39 11.63 11.94
CA THR A 78 13.00 10.54 11.17
C THR A 78 12.33 10.45 9.81
N ASP A 79 13.10 10.20 8.75
CA ASP A 79 12.54 9.98 7.42
C ASP A 79 12.73 8.51 7.00
N LEU A 80 11.65 7.74 7.13
CA LEU A 80 11.56 6.39 6.59
C LEU A 80 10.78 6.39 5.28
N SER A 81 11.32 5.69 4.30
CA SER A 81 10.65 5.34 3.06
C SER A 81 9.66 4.19 3.32
N VAL A 82 8.38 4.45 3.05
CA VAL A 82 7.29 3.51 3.35
C VAL A 82 6.47 3.25 2.10
N CYS A 83 6.34 1.98 1.73
CA CYS A 83 5.60 1.53 0.58
C CYS A 83 4.42 0.63 1.00
N VAL A 84 3.26 0.84 0.38
CA VAL A 84 2.09 -0.03 0.52
C VAL A 84 1.77 -0.68 -0.83
N LEU A 85 1.78 -2.00 -0.88
CA LEU A 85 1.45 -2.77 -2.08
C LEU A 85 0.00 -3.22 -2.06
N GLU A 86 -0.73 -3.01 -3.16
CA GLU A 86 -2.10 -3.46 -3.29
C GLU A 86 -2.28 -4.31 -4.56
N LYS A 87 -2.91 -5.48 -4.40
CA LYS A 87 -3.16 -6.41 -5.50
C LYS A 87 -4.23 -5.90 -6.46
N GLY A 88 -5.27 -5.25 -5.93
CA GLY A 88 -6.36 -4.66 -6.70
C GLY A 88 -5.84 -3.62 -7.69
N SER A 89 -6.48 -3.50 -8.86
CA SER A 89 -6.12 -2.49 -9.87
C SER A 89 -6.22 -1.05 -9.36
N GLU A 90 -6.94 -0.86 -8.26
CA GLU A 90 -7.09 0.37 -7.50
C GLU A 90 -7.29 -0.02 -6.03
N VAL A 91 -7.02 0.91 -5.11
CA VAL A 91 -7.30 0.72 -3.68
C VAL A 91 -8.80 0.47 -3.49
N GLY A 92 -9.14 -0.53 -2.68
CA GLY A 92 -10.53 -0.90 -2.41
C GLY A 92 -11.18 -1.81 -3.45
N ALA A 93 -10.55 -2.11 -4.61
CA ALA A 93 -11.14 -2.99 -5.64
C ALA A 93 -11.46 -4.41 -5.14
N HIS A 94 -10.66 -4.92 -4.19
CA HIS A 94 -10.87 -6.23 -3.58
C HIS A 94 -11.54 -6.15 -2.19
N VAL A 95 -11.95 -4.95 -1.76
CA VAL A 95 -12.63 -4.76 -0.48
C VAL A 95 -14.14 -4.84 -0.70
N LEU A 96 -14.74 -5.93 -0.21
CA LEU A 96 -16.18 -6.16 -0.25
C LEU A 96 -16.74 -6.22 1.17
N SER A 97 -17.54 -5.22 1.57
CA SER A 97 -18.19 -5.21 2.88
C SER A 97 -19.39 -4.26 2.90
N GLY A 98 -20.53 -4.75 3.39
CA GLY A 98 -21.52 -3.91 4.05
C GLY A 98 -21.11 -3.78 5.51
N ASN A 99 -20.77 -2.57 5.97
CA ASN A 99 -20.07 -2.38 7.23
C ASN A 99 -20.83 -1.43 8.15
N VAL A 100 -21.00 -1.85 9.40
CA VAL A 100 -21.32 -0.96 10.52
C VAL A 100 -20.01 -0.65 11.25
N PHE A 101 -19.55 0.58 11.06
CA PHE A 101 -18.22 1.03 11.45
C PHE A 101 -18.25 1.74 12.80
N GLU A 102 -17.48 1.22 13.75
CA GLU A 102 -17.21 1.88 15.02
C GLU A 102 -16.03 2.84 14.84
N PRO A 103 -16.19 4.14 15.15
CA PRO A 103 -15.24 5.17 14.73
C PRO A 103 -14.02 5.36 15.63
N ARG A 104 -13.91 4.69 16.79
CA ARG A 104 -12.89 5.02 17.82
C ARG A 104 -11.47 4.87 17.31
N ALA A 105 -11.18 3.78 16.60
CA ALA A 105 -9.85 3.58 16.03
C ALA A 105 -9.48 4.68 15.02
N LEU A 106 -10.47 5.20 14.28
CA LEU A 106 -10.27 6.32 13.37
C LEU A 106 -10.19 7.67 14.11
N ASP A 107 -10.92 7.82 15.20
CA ASP A 107 -10.83 8.98 16.10
C ASP A 107 -9.42 9.10 16.69
N GLU A 108 -8.79 7.97 17.03
CA GLU A 108 -7.40 7.93 17.50
C GLU A 108 -6.39 8.19 16.37
N LEU A 109 -6.60 7.61 15.19
CA LEU A 109 -5.65 7.70 14.08
C LEU A 109 -5.70 9.05 13.34
N ILE A 110 -6.89 9.58 13.08
CA ILE A 110 -7.15 10.82 12.33
C ILE A 110 -8.21 11.65 13.07
N PRO A 111 -7.88 12.31 14.20
CA PRO A 111 -8.88 12.92 15.08
C PRO A 111 -9.84 13.93 14.45
N LYS A 112 -9.45 14.54 13.32
CA LYS A 112 -10.23 15.56 12.62
C LYS A 112 -10.99 15.03 11.39
N TRP A 113 -11.07 13.71 11.20
CA TRP A 113 -11.68 13.12 10.01
C TRP A 113 -13.12 13.58 9.74
N ARG A 114 -13.90 13.92 10.78
CA ARG A 114 -15.28 14.44 10.66
C ARG A 114 -15.37 15.83 10.03
N GLN A 115 -14.28 16.59 10.02
CA GLN A 115 -14.19 17.93 9.42
C GLN A 115 -13.67 17.87 7.99
N GLU A 116 -13.22 16.70 7.55
CA GLU A 116 -12.71 16.44 6.22
C GLU A 116 -13.83 15.90 5.32
N ASP A 117 -13.58 15.85 4.00
CA ASP A 117 -14.51 15.21 3.06
C ASP A 117 -14.42 13.68 3.12
N SER A 118 -14.76 13.13 4.29
CA SER A 118 -14.75 11.69 4.55
C SER A 118 -15.99 10.99 3.94
N PRO A 119 -15.85 9.74 3.47
CA PRO A 119 -16.97 8.94 3.00
C PRO A 119 -17.89 8.44 4.14
N ILE A 120 -17.54 8.68 5.40
CA ILE A 120 -18.31 8.26 6.57
C ILE A 120 -19.37 9.32 6.89
N ARG A 121 -20.59 9.13 6.38
CA ARG A 121 -21.66 10.16 6.45
C ARG A 121 -22.97 9.70 7.08
N VAL A 122 -23.23 8.40 7.13
CA VAL A 122 -24.55 7.86 7.50
C VAL A 122 -24.47 7.25 8.91
N PRO A 123 -24.89 7.97 9.97
CA PRO A 123 -24.97 7.37 11.31
C PRO A 123 -26.04 6.29 11.34
N VAL A 124 -25.82 5.24 12.15
CA VAL A 124 -26.82 4.20 12.39
C VAL A 124 -27.98 4.82 13.18
N SER A 125 -29.20 4.66 12.66
CA SER A 125 -30.42 5.20 13.27
C SER A 125 -31.14 4.18 14.18
N SER A 126 -31.12 2.91 13.81
CA SER A 126 -31.78 1.84 14.57
C SER A 126 -31.21 0.48 14.18
N ASP A 127 -31.15 -0.44 15.14
CA ASP A 127 -30.81 -1.84 14.92
C ASP A 127 -32.07 -2.70 14.85
N LYS A 128 -32.13 -3.61 13.87
CA LYS A 128 -33.22 -4.58 13.74
C LYS A 128 -32.65 -5.97 13.49
N PHE A 129 -33.11 -6.94 14.26
CA PHE A 129 -32.73 -8.33 14.12
C PHE A 129 -33.95 -9.17 13.76
N TRP A 130 -33.83 -9.99 12.71
CA TRP A 130 -34.94 -10.73 12.14
C TRP A 130 -34.57 -12.20 11.97
N LEU A 131 -35.49 -13.08 12.36
CA LEU A 131 -35.48 -14.49 11.99
C LEU A 131 -36.38 -14.69 10.78
N LEU A 132 -35.79 -15.14 9.68
CA LEU A 132 -36.50 -15.36 8.42
C LEU A 132 -36.85 -16.84 8.26
N THR A 133 -38.09 -17.12 7.91
CA THR A 133 -38.54 -18.43 7.39
C THR A 133 -38.87 -18.28 5.90
N LYS A 134 -39.25 -19.36 5.23
CA LYS A 134 -39.62 -19.32 3.80
C LYS A 134 -40.69 -18.26 3.48
N ASN A 135 -41.65 -18.06 4.37
CA ASN A 135 -42.83 -17.23 4.12
C ASN A 135 -43.04 -16.13 5.18
N GLN A 136 -42.20 -16.02 6.22
CA GLN A 136 -42.42 -15.11 7.34
C GLN A 136 -41.11 -14.48 7.83
N ALA A 137 -41.22 -13.32 8.45
CA ALA A 137 -40.13 -12.62 9.10
C ALA A 137 -40.55 -12.24 10.54
N TRP A 138 -39.81 -12.75 11.53
CA TRP A 138 -40.08 -12.53 12.94
C TRP A 138 -39.01 -11.60 13.52
N THR A 139 -39.42 -10.46 14.08
CA THR A 139 -38.48 -9.57 14.78
C THR A 139 -38.05 -10.18 16.11
N LEU A 140 -36.75 -10.20 16.35
CA LEU A 140 -36.14 -10.59 17.61
C LEU A 140 -35.50 -9.36 18.27
N PRO A 141 -35.30 -9.38 19.61
CA PRO A 141 -34.48 -8.37 20.27
C PRO A 141 -33.09 -8.29 19.61
N SER A 142 -32.65 -7.08 19.28
CA SER A 142 -31.33 -6.87 18.69
C SER A 142 -30.24 -7.18 19.73
N PRO A 143 -29.27 -8.06 19.43
CA PRO A 143 -28.11 -8.26 20.29
C PRO A 143 -27.03 -7.18 20.09
N PHE A 144 -27.23 -6.27 19.14
CA PHE A 144 -26.26 -5.22 18.79
C PHE A 144 -26.65 -3.88 19.40
N ASP A 145 -25.63 -3.11 19.82
CA ASP A 145 -25.72 -1.69 20.15
C ASP A 145 -24.80 -0.91 19.20
N ASN A 146 -25.37 -0.36 18.13
CA ASN A 146 -24.63 0.41 17.14
C ASN A 146 -24.79 1.93 17.33
N LYS A 147 -25.16 2.38 18.53
CA LYS A 147 -25.27 3.81 18.83
C LYS A 147 -23.91 4.50 18.64
N GLY A 148 -23.88 5.49 17.74
CA GLY A 148 -22.65 6.23 17.41
C GLY A 148 -21.80 5.60 16.28
N ASN A 149 -22.22 4.44 15.77
CA ASN A 149 -21.58 3.80 14.61
C ASN A 149 -22.15 4.37 13.29
N TYR A 150 -21.48 4.03 12.19
CA TYR A 150 -21.84 4.50 10.85
C TYR A 150 -22.03 3.35 9.88
N VAL A 151 -22.99 3.47 8.97
CA VAL A 151 -23.09 2.58 7.81
C VAL A 151 -22.18 3.12 6.72
N ILE A 152 -21.20 2.32 6.29
CA ILE A 152 -20.18 2.78 5.33
C ILE A 152 -19.97 1.78 4.19
N SER A 153 -19.40 2.29 3.10
CA SER A 153 -18.67 1.47 2.13
C SER A 153 -17.22 1.38 2.56
N LEU A 154 -16.77 0.19 2.96
CA LEU A 154 -15.39 0.00 3.39
C LEU A 154 -14.38 0.27 2.26
N SER A 155 -14.74 -0.01 1.01
CA SER A 155 -13.90 0.30 -0.16
C SER A 155 -13.70 1.81 -0.33
N GLN A 156 -14.75 2.62 -0.13
CA GLN A 156 -14.63 4.08 -0.14
C GLN A 156 -13.79 4.59 1.03
N LEU A 157 -13.93 4.00 2.22
CA LEU A 157 -13.12 4.34 3.38
C LEU A 157 -11.62 4.10 3.11
N VAL A 158 -11.23 2.92 2.61
CA VAL A 158 -9.82 2.64 2.34
C VAL A 158 -9.25 3.49 1.21
N ARG A 159 -10.06 3.85 0.20
CA ARG A 159 -9.63 4.80 -0.84
C ARG A 159 -9.32 6.17 -0.24
N TRP A 160 -10.19 6.67 0.63
CA TRP A 160 -9.94 7.92 1.36
C TRP A 160 -8.73 7.80 2.30
N MET A 161 -8.58 6.70 3.02
CA MET A 161 -7.38 6.48 3.86
C MET A 161 -6.09 6.40 3.04
N ALA A 162 -6.13 5.90 1.80
CA ALA A 162 -4.96 5.90 0.93
C ALA A 162 -4.51 7.32 0.57
N THR A 163 -5.44 8.24 0.29
CA THR A 163 -5.07 9.65 0.05
C THR A 163 -4.46 10.26 1.31
N LYS A 164 -4.99 9.93 2.50
CA LYS A 164 -4.39 10.36 3.79
C LYS A 164 -2.98 9.81 3.98
N ALA A 165 -2.72 8.57 3.57
CA ALA A 165 -1.38 7.98 3.62
C ALA A 165 -0.42 8.67 2.64
N GLU A 166 -0.87 8.93 1.40
CA GLU A 166 -0.10 9.64 0.38
C GLU A 166 0.25 11.08 0.80
N GLU A 167 -0.69 11.81 1.44
CA GLU A 167 -0.45 13.12 2.07
C GLU A 167 0.66 13.08 3.15
N LEU A 168 0.89 11.91 3.74
CA LEU A 168 1.96 11.67 4.71
C LEU A 168 3.30 11.26 4.08
N GLY A 169 3.34 11.09 2.75
CA GLY A 169 4.51 10.63 2.00
C GLY A 169 4.66 9.11 1.96
N VAL A 170 3.57 8.36 2.16
CA VAL A 170 3.54 6.91 1.87
C VAL A 170 3.34 6.72 0.38
N GLU A 171 4.12 5.82 -0.23
CA GLU A 171 3.95 5.43 -1.62
C GLU A 171 2.99 4.24 -1.73
N VAL A 172 1.84 4.43 -2.40
CA VAL A 172 0.81 3.39 -2.54
C VAL A 172 0.79 2.86 -3.97
N TYR A 173 1.00 1.55 -4.12
CA TYR A 173 1.13 0.89 -5.42
C TYR A 173 0.01 -0.13 -5.65
N PRO A 174 -1.13 0.28 -6.24
CA PRO A 174 -2.16 -0.65 -6.70
C PRO A 174 -1.73 -1.40 -7.96
N GLY A 175 -2.28 -2.60 -8.14
CA GLY A 175 -2.02 -3.48 -9.27
C GLY A 175 -0.78 -4.36 -9.11
N PHE A 176 -0.16 -4.38 -7.93
CA PHE A 176 1.04 -5.14 -7.65
C PHE A 176 0.79 -6.21 -6.59
N ALA A 177 0.70 -7.45 -7.05
CA ALA A 177 0.61 -8.60 -6.15
C ALA A 177 2.00 -8.96 -5.61
N ALA A 178 2.17 -8.94 -4.29
CA ALA A 178 3.30 -9.62 -3.64
C ALA A 178 3.11 -11.14 -3.82
N SER A 179 4.06 -11.80 -4.50
CA SER A 179 3.95 -13.22 -4.86
C SER A 179 4.92 -14.11 -4.09
N GLU A 180 6.06 -13.58 -3.65
CA GLU A 180 7.13 -14.37 -3.05
C GLU A 180 7.88 -13.51 -2.03
N LEU A 181 8.16 -14.09 -0.87
CA LEU A 181 9.02 -13.54 0.17
C LEU A 181 10.38 -14.22 0.06
N GLN A 182 11.46 -13.45 -0.06
CA GLN A 182 12.82 -13.98 -0.07
C GLN A 182 13.62 -13.33 1.04
N GLU A 183 14.30 -14.14 1.84
CA GLU A 183 15.15 -13.69 2.93
C GLU A 183 16.62 -13.87 2.55
N SER A 184 17.44 -12.82 2.76
CA SER A 184 18.89 -12.91 2.63
C SER A 184 19.56 -12.72 3.99
N GLN A 185 20.56 -13.56 4.30
CA GLN A 185 21.41 -13.49 5.50
C GLN A 185 22.75 -12.80 5.16
N PRO A 186 23.42 -12.07 6.08
CA PRO A 186 23.21 -12.01 7.53
C PRO A 186 22.41 -10.78 8.04
N MET A 187 22.08 -9.84 7.17
CA MET A 187 21.17 -8.72 7.44
C MET A 187 19.87 -9.05 6.74
N MET A 188 18.78 -9.24 7.48
CA MET A 188 17.45 -9.65 6.99
C MET A 188 16.97 -8.69 5.89
N LEU A 189 17.33 -8.99 4.64
CA LEU A 189 16.85 -8.31 3.45
C LEU A 189 15.63 -9.08 2.97
N VAL A 190 14.49 -8.42 2.92
CA VAL A 190 13.23 -9.03 2.49
C VAL A 190 12.94 -8.60 1.07
N LEU A 191 13.23 -9.47 0.10
CA LEU A 191 12.79 -9.19 -1.26
C LEU A 191 11.33 -9.61 -1.44
N LEU A 192 10.52 -8.69 -1.95
CA LEU A 192 9.17 -8.95 -2.39
C LEU A 192 9.13 -9.01 -3.91
N ARG A 193 8.79 -10.19 -4.44
CA ARG A 193 8.54 -10.34 -5.86
C ARG A 193 7.16 -9.80 -6.20
N MET A 194 7.10 -8.90 -7.17
CA MET A 194 5.87 -8.27 -7.61
C MET A 194 5.52 -8.68 -9.03
N VAL A 195 4.24 -9.00 -9.25
CA VAL A 195 3.70 -9.31 -10.57
C VAL A 195 2.63 -8.29 -10.94
N PRO A 196 2.99 -7.12 -11.49
CA PRO A 196 2.04 -6.33 -12.26
C PRO A 196 1.58 -7.14 -13.47
N LYS A 197 0.35 -6.93 -13.96
CA LYS A 197 -0.19 -7.61 -15.14
C LYS A 197 0.76 -7.47 -16.36
N GLY A 198 1.71 -8.40 -16.52
CA GLY A 198 2.65 -8.49 -17.64
C GLY A 198 4.10 -8.01 -17.44
N LYS A 199 4.54 -7.52 -16.26
CA LYS A 199 5.95 -7.17 -16.00
C LYS A 199 6.41 -7.71 -14.63
N LEU A 200 7.72 -7.81 -14.39
CA LEU A 200 8.32 -8.36 -13.17
C LEU A 200 9.17 -7.30 -12.48
N PHE A 201 8.97 -7.09 -11.18
CA PHE A 201 9.78 -6.18 -10.34
C PHE A 201 10.15 -6.85 -9.02
N ASN A 202 11.29 -6.45 -8.46
CA ASN A 202 11.71 -6.83 -7.12
C ASN A 202 11.67 -5.58 -6.22
N LEU A 203 11.03 -5.65 -5.06
CA LEU A 203 11.23 -4.68 -3.98
C LEU A 203 12.27 -5.25 -3.02
N VAL A 204 13.17 -4.41 -2.53
CA VAL A 204 14.28 -4.76 -1.63
C VAL A 204 14.16 -3.99 -0.32
#